data_AF-Q64CC7-F1
#
_entry.id   AF-Q64CC7-F1
#
_cell.length_a   1.000
_cell.length_b   1.000
_cell.length_c   1.000
_cell.angle_alpha   90.00
_cell.angle_beta   90.00
_cell.angle_gamma   90.00
#
_symmetry.space_group_name_H-M   'P 1'
#
loop_
_entity.id
_entity.type
_entity.pdbx_description
1 polymer ?
#
loop_
_entity_poly.entity_id
_entity_poly.type
_entity_poly.pdbx_seq_one_letter_code
_entity_poly.pdbx_strand_id
1 'polypeptide(L)'
;MIAQEQKPMEEILGYLEGKQKVVVMGCGGCATFYRTGDKKAVNDMAEKLTKEGKDVFKMPLPFSIQACEIDKSGVFLEKHRKELENRDALLLMSCGEGVQIVTEYMDEKMGIAKSVIPANDTIGNVGGGPIHLKETCQSCGMCELGKTAGICPLTSCGKGLMNGPCGGVREGNKCEIDENKDCAWVKIYERMEKLDELDKFTTMRDPHQWSKTKRPRLFEMEEPVKIGLAAGIDAMKGMMAVTFGPKPKLDE
;
A
#
# COMPACT_ATOMS: atom_id res chain seq x y z
N MET A 1 2.87 -1.61 -4.18
CA MET A 1 3.09 -0.74 -3.01
C MET A 1 1.75 -0.15 -2.63
N ILE A 2 1.42 -0.06 -1.34
CA ILE A 2 0.17 0.54 -0.91
C ILE A 2 0.39 2.05 -0.75
N ALA A 3 -0.28 2.85 -1.58
CA ALA A 3 -0.28 4.30 -1.44
C ALA A 3 -1.06 4.72 -0.21
N GLN A 4 -0.57 5.77 0.43
CA GLN A 4 -1.18 6.29 1.65
C GLN A 4 -0.85 7.77 1.82
N GLU A 5 -1.82 8.49 2.36
CA GLU A 5 -1.70 9.91 2.69
C GLU A 5 -2.01 10.12 4.17
N GLN A 6 -1.41 11.13 4.78
CA GLN A 6 -1.69 11.43 6.18
C GLN A 6 -3.11 11.98 6.30
N LYS A 7 -3.87 11.48 7.27
CA LYS A 7 -5.16 12.06 7.64
C LYS A 7 -5.01 13.53 8.06
N PRO A 8 -6.06 14.35 7.87
CA PRO A 8 -6.14 15.67 8.47
C PRO A 8 -5.90 15.59 9.97
N MET A 9 -5.22 16.59 10.54
CA MET A 9 -4.90 16.58 11.97
C MET A 9 -6.16 16.61 12.83
N GLU A 10 -7.20 17.30 12.38
CA GLU A 10 -8.50 17.40 13.05
C GLU A 10 -9.15 16.02 13.21
N GLU A 11 -9.07 15.16 12.19
CA GLU A 11 -9.58 13.80 12.24
C GLU A 11 -8.75 12.93 13.22
N ILE A 12 -7.42 13.03 13.15
CA ILE A 12 -6.51 12.31 14.07
C ILE A 12 -6.79 12.72 15.53
N LEU A 13 -6.96 14.01 15.80
CA LEU A 13 -7.27 14.52 17.13
C LEU A 13 -8.64 14.06 17.61
N GLY A 14 -9.63 13.97 16.71
CA GLY A 14 -10.94 13.37 16.99
C GLY A 14 -10.82 11.92 17.45
N TYR A 15 -10.02 11.09 16.79
CA TYR A 15 -9.77 9.72 17.24
C TYR A 15 -9.03 9.64 18.59
N LEU A 16 -8.24 10.67 18.93
CA LEU A 16 -7.46 10.77 20.17
C LEU A 16 -8.19 11.53 21.29
N GLU A 17 -9.49 11.81 21.14
CA GLU A 17 -10.29 12.43 22.20
C GLU A 17 -10.28 11.56 23.47
N GLY A 18 -10.04 12.19 24.62
CA GLY A 18 -9.88 11.50 25.90
C GLY A 18 -8.60 10.66 26.07
N LYS A 19 -7.70 10.61 25.07
CA LYS A 19 -6.41 9.90 25.12
C LYS A 19 -5.28 10.89 25.29
N GLN A 20 -4.52 10.83 26.39
CA GLN A 20 -3.51 11.83 26.71
C GLN A 20 -2.09 11.38 26.40
N LYS A 21 -1.77 10.12 26.70
CA LYS A 21 -0.47 9.51 26.45
C LYS A 21 -0.57 8.65 25.20
N VAL A 22 0.21 8.97 24.18
CA VAL A 22 0.11 8.34 22.86
C VAL A 22 1.46 7.76 22.46
N VAL A 23 1.46 6.52 21.95
CA VAL A 23 2.59 6.00 21.19
C VAL A 23 2.38 6.36 19.72
N VAL A 24 3.38 6.97 19.08
CA VAL A 24 3.36 7.21 17.63
C VAL A 24 4.31 6.23 16.97
N MET A 25 3.76 5.27 16.24
CA MET A 25 4.53 4.24 15.53
C MET A 25 4.53 4.51 14.03
N GLY A 26 5.71 4.49 13.42
CA GLY A 26 5.88 4.69 11.98
C GLY A 26 6.20 3.39 11.25
N CYS A 27 5.51 3.10 10.15
CA CYS A 27 5.80 1.93 9.32
C CYS A 27 7.05 2.16 8.43
N GLY A 28 8.04 1.27 8.55
CA GLY A 28 9.28 1.28 7.76
C GLY A 28 9.14 0.74 6.33
N GLY A 29 7.92 0.43 5.90
CA GLY A 29 7.57 -0.11 4.58
C GLY A 29 6.99 0.93 3.63
N CYS A 30 5.82 0.62 3.06
CA CYS A 30 5.12 1.49 2.10
C CYS A 30 5.02 2.94 2.60
N ALA A 31 4.60 3.16 3.85
CA ALA A 31 4.48 4.48 4.48
C ALA A 31 5.72 5.36 4.40
N THR A 32 6.90 4.76 4.52
CA THR A 32 8.17 5.47 4.45
C THR A 32 8.42 6.06 3.06
N PHE A 33 8.02 5.35 1.99
CA PHE A 33 8.13 5.85 0.62
C PHE A 33 7.26 7.07 0.36
N TYR A 34 6.12 7.19 1.07
CA TYR A 34 5.21 8.33 0.98
C TYR A 34 5.50 9.44 1.98
N ARG A 35 6.56 9.33 2.79
CA ARG A 35 6.85 10.27 3.90
C ARG A 35 5.70 10.41 4.90
N THR A 36 4.93 9.32 5.08
CA THR A 36 3.81 9.24 6.02
C THR A 36 4.02 8.18 7.08
N GLY A 37 5.25 7.70 7.27
CA GLY A 37 5.58 6.76 8.36
C GLY A 37 7.08 6.62 8.65
N ASP A 38 7.93 7.39 7.96
CA ASP A 38 9.36 7.39 8.22
C ASP A 38 9.69 8.13 9.53
N LYS A 39 10.95 8.05 9.97
CA LYS A 39 11.40 8.69 11.21
C LYS A 39 11.10 10.20 11.24
N LYS A 40 11.19 10.88 10.09
CA LYS A 40 10.83 12.30 10.00
C LYS A 40 9.34 12.49 10.25
N ALA A 41 8.47 11.76 9.55
CA ALA A 41 7.03 11.83 9.74
C ALA A 41 6.61 11.55 11.20
N VAL A 42 7.23 10.57 11.86
CA VAL A 42 6.99 10.26 13.28
C VAL A 42 7.38 11.43 14.19
N ASN A 43 8.53 12.08 13.94
CA ASN A 43 8.93 13.25 14.71
C ASN A 43 7.98 14.43 14.47
N ASP A 44 7.65 14.72 13.22
CA ASP A 44 6.74 15.83 12.86
C ASP A 44 5.35 15.61 13.51
N MET A 45 4.82 14.39 13.48
CA MET A 45 3.55 14.03 14.12
C MET A 45 3.63 14.16 15.63
N ALA A 46 4.72 13.69 16.25
CA ALA A 46 4.91 13.83 17.68
C ALA A 46 4.96 15.30 18.12
N GLU A 47 5.62 16.18 17.35
CA GLU A 47 5.66 17.62 17.61
C GLU A 47 4.26 18.24 17.52
N LYS A 48 3.47 17.89 16.49
CA LYS A 48 2.08 18.36 16.36
C LYS A 48 1.24 17.93 17.56
N LEU A 49 1.28 16.65 17.92
CA LEU A 49 0.51 16.13 19.06
C LEU A 49 0.97 16.71 20.41
N THR A 50 2.26 16.97 20.58
CA THR A 50 2.79 17.60 21.81
C THR A 50 2.30 19.05 21.93
N LYS A 51 2.18 19.80 20.81
CA LYS A 51 1.58 21.15 20.81
C LYS A 51 0.11 21.13 21.21
N GLU A 52 -0.62 20.08 20.83
CA GLU A 52 -1.99 19.79 21.29
C GLU A 52 -2.05 19.22 22.71
N GLY A 53 -0.93 19.27 23.45
CA GLY A 53 -0.84 18.92 24.85
C GLY A 53 -0.67 17.43 25.14
N LYS A 54 -0.51 16.55 24.14
CA LYS A 54 -0.36 15.09 24.35
C LYS A 54 1.06 14.73 24.82
N ASP A 55 1.19 13.68 25.64
CA ASP A 55 2.47 13.05 25.98
C ASP A 55 2.77 11.96 24.94
N VAL A 56 3.85 12.11 24.18
CA VAL A 56 4.15 11.24 23.03
C VAL A 56 5.41 10.40 23.23
N PHE A 57 5.28 9.09 23.04
CA PHE A 57 6.42 8.19 22.83
C PHE A 57 6.58 7.86 21.35
N LYS A 58 7.79 8.00 20.82
CA LYS A 58 8.08 7.83 19.39
C LYS A 58 8.65 6.44 19.12
N MET A 59 8.05 5.71 18.19
CA MET A 59 8.45 4.35 17.82
C MET A 59 8.53 4.19 16.29
N PRO A 60 9.48 4.85 15.61
CA PRO A 60 9.69 4.61 14.18
C PRO A 60 10.27 3.22 13.95
N LEU A 61 9.64 2.41 13.10
CA LEU A 61 10.25 1.17 12.64
C LEU A 61 11.42 1.47 11.69
N PRO A 62 12.51 0.67 11.74
CA PRO A 62 13.58 0.75 10.75
C PRO A 62 13.06 0.56 9.32
N PHE A 63 13.74 1.16 8.35
CA PHE A 63 13.45 0.93 6.93
C PHE A 63 13.49 -0.56 6.60
N SER A 64 12.55 -1.01 5.75
CA SER A 64 12.30 -2.42 5.40
C SER A 64 11.66 -3.28 6.49
N ILE A 65 11.24 -2.69 7.63
CA ILE A 65 10.39 -3.38 8.61
C ILE A 65 8.99 -2.77 8.53
N GLN A 66 8.06 -3.55 7.98
CA GLN A 66 6.67 -3.11 7.78
C GLN A 66 5.83 -3.46 9.01
N ALA A 67 4.85 -2.62 9.34
CA ALA A 67 3.94 -2.90 10.44
C ALA A 67 3.20 -4.24 10.26
N CYS A 68 2.76 -4.54 9.02
CA CYS A 68 2.09 -5.79 8.68
C CYS A 68 3.01 -7.03 8.55
N GLU A 69 4.34 -6.86 8.56
CA GLU A 69 5.27 -7.99 8.65
C GLU A 69 5.48 -8.38 10.12
N ILE A 70 4.47 -9.02 10.71
CA ILE A 70 4.34 -9.10 12.16
C ILE A 70 5.48 -9.85 12.86
N ASP A 71 6.06 -10.86 12.22
CA ASP A 71 7.22 -11.58 12.76
C ASP A 71 8.42 -10.66 13.02
N LYS A 72 8.54 -9.56 12.25
CA LYS A 72 9.60 -8.57 12.42
C LYS A 72 9.14 -7.38 13.26
N SER A 73 7.97 -6.82 12.98
CA SER A 73 7.46 -5.64 13.71
C SER A 73 7.09 -5.97 15.15
N GLY A 74 6.63 -7.19 15.43
CA GLY A 74 6.30 -7.70 16.76
C GLY A 74 7.47 -7.65 17.74
N VAL A 75 8.71 -7.85 17.27
CA VAL A 75 9.92 -7.69 18.11
C VAL A 75 10.03 -6.27 18.67
N PHE A 76 9.63 -5.26 17.90
CA PHE A 76 9.64 -3.86 18.35
C PHE A 76 8.47 -3.57 19.29
N LEU A 77 7.29 -4.15 19.02
CA LEU A 77 6.16 -4.06 19.94
C LEU A 77 6.52 -4.64 21.31
N GLU A 78 7.09 -5.85 21.36
CA GLU A 78 7.52 -6.49 22.59
C GLU A 78 8.64 -5.74 23.31
N LYS A 79 9.63 -5.25 22.57
CA LYS A 79 10.69 -4.40 23.13
C LYS A 79 10.14 -3.16 23.83
N HIS A 80 9.03 -2.62 23.36
CA HIS A 80 8.37 -1.44 23.88
C HIS A 80 7.06 -1.74 24.63
N ARG A 81 6.86 -2.99 25.08
CA ARG A 81 5.66 -3.44 25.80
C ARG A 81 5.24 -2.49 26.92
N LYS A 82 6.17 -2.07 27.78
CA LYS A 82 5.88 -1.16 28.89
C LYS A 82 5.34 0.19 28.43
N GLU A 83 5.83 0.74 27.32
CA GLU A 83 5.32 1.98 26.76
C GLU A 83 3.91 1.78 26.21
N LEU A 84 3.67 0.66 25.53
CA LEU A 84 2.35 0.30 25.03
C LEU A 84 1.36 0.09 26.18
N GLU A 85 1.73 -0.59 27.27
CA GLU A 85 0.89 -0.86 28.45
C GLU A 85 0.58 0.39 29.29
N ASN A 86 1.47 1.39 29.33
CA ASN A 86 1.29 2.57 30.18
C ASN A 86 0.66 3.79 29.46
N ARG A 87 0.35 3.68 28.16
CA ARG A 87 -0.16 4.78 27.33
C ARG A 87 -1.57 4.51 26.81
N ASP A 88 -2.36 5.54 26.55
CA ASP A 88 -3.81 5.40 26.32
C ASP A 88 -4.15 4.89 24.91
N ALA A 89 -3.28 5.14 23.94
CA ALA A 89 -3.46 4.77 22.54
C ALA A 89 -2.14 4.60 21.78
N LEU A 90 -2.20 3.85 20.68
CA LEU A 90 -1.14 3.72 19.67
C LEU A 90 -1.63 4.37 18.37
N LEU A 91 -1.09 5.54 18.02
CA LEU A 91 -1.29 6.15 16.70
C LEU A 91 -0.31 5.51 15.70
N LEU A 92 -0.83 4.72 14.77
CA LEU A 92 -0.04 3.99 13.79
C LEU A 92 -0.04 4.70 12.43
N MET A 93 1.13 5.17 12.03
CA MET A 93 1.39 5.79 10.74
C MET A 93 1.71 4.72 9.69
N SER A 94 0.67 4.00 9.27
CA SER A 94 0.70 2.91 8.26
C SER A 94 -0.61 2.85 7.48
N CYS A 95 -0.71 1.98 6.47
CA CYS A 95 -1.98 1.65 5.84
C CYS A 95 -2.91 0.87 6.79
N GLY A 96 -4.17 0.66 6.38
CA GLY A 96 -5.15 -0.05 7.20
C GLY A 96 -4.80 -1.51 7.48
N GLU A 97 -4.01 -2.17 6.65
CA GLU A 97 -3.50 -3.53 6.90
C GLU A 97 -2.56 -3.55 8.11
N GLY A 98 -1.61 -2.59 8.18
CA GLY A 98 -0.69 -2.48 9.31
C GLY A 98 -1.42 -2.22 10.62
N VAL A 99 -2.48 -1.42 10.61
CA VAL A 99 -3.33 -1.15 11.79
C VAL A 99 -3.99 -2.42 12.29
N GLN A 100 -4.62 -3.19 11.41
CA GLN A 100 -5.31 -4.42 11.79
C GLN A 100 -4.33 -5.46 12.35
N ILE A 101 -3.23 -5.74 11.65
CA ILE A 101 -2.25 -6.74 12.07
C ILE A 101 -1.58 -6.39 13.39
N VAL A 102 -1.24 -5.12 13.61
CA VAL A 102 -0.68 -4.67 14.90
C VAL A 102 -1.72 -4.78 16.02
N THR A 103 -2.98 -4.45 15.74
CA THR A 103 -4.08 -4.60 16.71
C THR A 103 -4.25 -6.05 17.13
N GLU A 104 -4.39 -6.96 16.15
CA GLU A 104 -4.53 -8.41 16.39
C GLU A 104 -3.35 -8.96 17.20
N TYR A 105 -2.12 -8.57 16.87
CA TYR A 105 -0.95 -9.01 17.62
C TYR A 105 -0.95 -8.49 19.07
N MET A 106 -1.29 -7.21 19.27
CA MET A 106 -1.38 -6.65 20.61
C MET A 106 -2.45 -7.35 21.45
N ASP A 107 -3.63 -7.61 20.88
CA ASP A 107 -4.72 -8.27 21.57
C ASP A 107 -4.41 -9.75 21.86
N GLU A 108 -4.05 -10.53 20.83
CA GLU A 108 -3.97 -11.99 20.92
C GLU A 108 -2.62 -12.49 21.45
N LYS A 109 -1.51 -11.84 21.08
CA LYS A 109 -0.16 -12.27 21.49
C LYS A 109 0.32 -11.52 22.72
N MET A 110 0.08 -10.21 22.78
CA MET A 110 0.57 -9.41 23.90
C MET A 110 -0.40 -9.35 25.08
N GLY A 111 -1.70 -9.62 24.86
CA GLY A 111 -2.74 -9.47 25.88
C GLY A 111 -3.03 -8.00 26.22
N ILE A 112 -2.78 -7.07 25.30
CA ILE A 112 -2.91 -5.63 25.49
C ILE A 112 -4.03 -5.09 24.59
N ALA A 113 -5.24 -5.02 25.14
CA ALA A 113 -6.37 -4.39 24.44
C ALA A 113 -6.30 -2.85 24.53
N LYS A 114 -5.95 -2.19 23.41
CA LYS A 114 -5.83 -0.73 23.33
C LYS A 114 -6.27 -0.17 21.99
N SER A 115 -6.61 1.12 21.98
CA SER A 115 -6.95 1.85 20.76
C SER A 115 -5.72 2.00 19.87
N VAL A 116 -5.64 1.19 18.81
CA VAL A 116 -4.70 1.37 17.70
C VAL A 116 -5.40 2.18 16.62
N ILE A 117 -4.92 3.40 16.38
CA ILE A 117 -5.59 4.42 15.59
C ILE A 117 -4.83 4.62 14.27
N PRO A 118 -5.50 4.66 13.11
CA PRO A 118 -4.86 4.99 11.85
C PRO A 118 -4.47 6.47 11.79
N ALA A 119 -3.22 6.76 11.44
CA ALA A 119 -2.80 8.14 11.12
C ALA A 119 -2.91 8.48 9.63
N ASN A 120 -3.11 7.47 8.78
CA ASN A 120 -3.08 7.62 7.33
C ASN A 120 -4.29 6.94 6.67
N ASP A 121 -4.72 7.49 5.54
CA ASP A 121 -5.65 6.86 4.63
C ASP A 121 -4.93 5.93 3.66
N THR A 122 -5.57 4.80 3.35
CA THR A 122 -5.08 3.86 2.34
C THR A 122 -5.70 4.21 0.99
N ILE A 123 -4.87 4.65 0.05
CA ILE A 123 -5.32 5.21 -1.23
C ILE A 123 -5.46 4.13 -2.31
N GLY A 124 -4.61 3.10 -2.30
CA GLY A 124 -4.74 1.97 -3.22
C GLY A 124 -3.44 1.25 -3.52
N ASN A 125 -3.51 0.19 -4.32
CA ASN A 125 -2.31 -0.51 -4.80
C ASN A 125 -1.79 0.18 -6.06
N VAL A 126 -0.68 0.89 -5.90
CA VAL A 126 -0.11 1.73 -6.94
C VAL A 126 1.24 1.21 -7.44
N GLY A 127 1.63 1.69 -8.62
CA GLY A 127 2.97 1.56 -9.21
C GLY A 127 3.40 2.83 -9.94
N GLY A 128 4.63 2.85 -10.48
CA GLY A 128 5.18 3.98 -11.27
C GLY A 128 6.06 4.98 -10.51
N GLY A 129 6.34 4.73 -9.23
CA GLY A 129 6.97 5.70 -8.32
C GLY A 129 8.43 6.09 -8.64
N PRO A 130 9.04 6.98 -7.83
CA PRO A 130 8.49 7.55 -6.58
C PRO A 130 7.67 8.84 -6.77
N ILE A 131 7.63 9.40 -7.98
CA ILE A 131 6.98 10.71 -8.24
C ILE A 131 5.61 10.54 -8.90
N HIS A 132 5.52 9.71 -9.94
CA HIS A 132 4.28 9.55 -10.72
C HIS A 132 3.63 8.21 -10.41
N LEU A 133 2.75 8.22 -9.42
CA LEU A 133 2.06 7.02 -8.98
C LEU A 133 0.68 6.92 -9.62
N LYS A 134 0.32 5.69 -9.98
CA LYS A 134 -0.99 5.36 -10.54
C LYS A 134 -1.50 4.09 -9.86
N GLU A 135 -2.77 4.06 -9.51
CA GLU A 135 -3.43 2.82 -9.12
C GLU A 135 -3.43 1.81 -10.28
N THR A 136 -2.86 0.64 -10.04
CA THR A 136 -2.68 -0.39 -11.07
C THR A 136 -3.37 -1.70 -10.74
N CYS A 137 -3.73 -1.94 -9.48
CA CYS A 137 -4.33 -3.21 -9.04
C CYS A 137 -5.45 -3.02 -8.01
N GLN A 138 -6.56 -3.75 -8.18
CA GLN A 138 -7.63 -3.87 -7.17
C GLN A 138 -7.46 -5.09 -6.26
N SER A 139 -6.45 -5.91 -6.51
CA SER A 139 -6.21 -7.17 -5.79
C SER A 139 -7.44 -8.09 -5.79
N CYS A 140 -8.14 -8.22 -6.93
CA CYS A 140 -9.38 -8.99 -7.06
C CYS A 140 -9.22 -10.52 -6.96
N GLY A 141 -7.99 -11.04 -7.09
CA GLY A 141 -7.69 -12.48 -6.99
C GLY A 141 -7.88 -13.28 -8.28
N MET A 142 -8.11 -12.60 -9.41
CA MET A 142 -8.16 -13.21 -10.75
C MET A 142 -7.47 -12.29 -11.75
N CYS A 143 -6.19 -12.53 -12.00
CA CYS A 143 -5.40 -11.68 -12.89
C CYS A 143 -5.75 -11.94 -14.36
N GLU A 144 -6.09 -10.87 -15.08
CA GLU A 144 -6.54 -10.92 -16.48
C GLU A 144 -5.55 -10.25 -17.45
N LEU A 145 -4.43 -9.76 -16.92
CA LEU A 145 -3.43 -8.99 -17.68
C LEU A 145 -2.86 -9.74 -18.88
N GLY A 146 -2.74 -11.07 -18.79
CA GLY A 146 -2.31 -11.91 -19.90
C GLY A 146 -3.26 -11.87 -21.09
N LYS A 147 -4.56 -11.59 -20.85
CA LYS A 147 -5.59 -11.50 -21.90
C LYS A 147 -5.80 -10.08 -22.42
N THR A 148 -5.20 -9.08 -21.79
CA THR A 148 -5.40 -7.65 -22.07
C THR A 148 -4.07 -6.93 -22.27
N ALA A 149 -3.09 -7.64 -22.84
CA ALA A 149 -1.80 -7.08 -23.22
C ALA A 149 -1.12 -6.33 -22.05
N GLY A 150 -1.18 -6.87 -20.83
CA GLY A 150 -0.54 -6.27 -19.66
C GLY A 150 -1.22 -5.01 -19.10
N ILE A 151 -2.38 -4.61 -19.64
CA ILE A 151 -3.13 -3.44 -19.17
C ILE A 151 -4.37 -3.92 -18.41
N CYS A 152 -4.51 -3.55 -17.13
CA CYS A 152 -5.64 -3.96 -16.31
C CYS A 152 -6.90 -3.19 -16.74
N PRO A 153 -7.93 -3.84 -17.29
CA PRO A 153 -9.18 -3.16 -17.66
C PRO A 153 -9.94 -2.64 -16.44
N LEU A 154 -9.85 -3.31 -15.27
CA LEU A 154 -10.57 -2.91 -14.05
C LEU A 154 -10.07 -1.58 -13.46
N THR A 155 -8.77 -1.32 -13.49
CA THR A 155 -8.19 -0.06 -12.98
C THR A 155 -7.99 0.98 -14.07
N SER A 156 -7.71 0.55 -15.30
CA SER A 156 -7.45 1.48 -16.40
C SER A 156 -8.75 1.99 -17.06
N CYS A 157 -9.83 1.22 -17.10
CA CYS A 157 -11.11 1.71 -17.64
C CYS A 157 -11.85 2.52 -16.57
N GLY A 158 -12.34 3.72 -16.89
CA GLY A 158 -13.18 4.52 -15.96
C GLY A 158 -14.48 3.81 -15.54
N LYS A 159 -14.96 2.86 -16.35
CA LYS A 159 -16.13 2.02 -16.07
C LYS A 159 -15.78 0.63 -15.54
N GLY A 160 -14.49 0.27 -15.47
CA GLY A 160 -14.05 -1.08 -15.10
C GLY A 160 -14.55 -2.20 -16.04
N LEU A 161 -14.78 -1.91 -17.33
CA LEU A 161 -15.33 -2.90 -18.28
C LEU A 161 -14.30 -3.95 -18.67
N MET A 162 -14.68 -5.23 -18.54
CA MET A 162 -13.80 -6.40 -18.77
C MET A 162 -13.83 -6.97 -20.19
N ASN A 163 -14.90 -6.70 -20.95
CA ASN A 163 -15.19 -7.38 -22.22
C ASN A 163 -15.36 -6.39 -23.38
N GLY A 164 -14.42 -5.45 -23.51
CA GLY A 164 -14.36 -4.52 -24.64
C GLY A 164 -14.79 -3.09 -24.31
N PRO A 165 -14.67 -2.21 -25.31
CA PRO A 165 -14.99 -0.79 -25.17
C PRO A 165 -16.49 -0.56 -24.93
N CYS A 166 -16.81 0.52 -24.24
CA CYS A 166 -18.17 1.01 -23.99
C CYS A 166 -18.84 1.69 -25.19
N GLY A 167 -18.12 1.91 -26.29
CA GLY A 167 -18.56 2.78 -27.40
C GLY A 167 -18.39 4.29 -27.15
N GLY A 168 -18.22 4.72 -25.90
CA GLY A 168 -17.94 6.11 -25.53
C GLY A 168 -16.46 6.47 -25.57
N VAL A 169 -15.84 6.46 -26.75
CA VAL A 169 -14.48 6.97 -26.95
C VAL A 169 -14.57 8.39 -27.51
N ARG A 170 -13.95 9.35 -26.82
CA ARG A 170 -13.87 10.75 -27.27
C ARG A 170 -12.79 10.90 -28.34
N GLU A 171 -12.82 12.04 -29.03
CA GLU A 171 -11.75 12.44 -29.95
C GLU A 171 -10.38 12.38 -29.26
N GLY A 172 -9.34 12.01 -30.02
CA GLY A 172 -8.01 11.80 -29.47
C GLY A 172 -7.89 10.57 -28.56
N ASN A 173 -8.73 9.54 -28.76
CA ASN A 173 -8.68 8.27 -28.03
C ASN A 173 -8.92 8.39 -26.51
N LYS A 174 -9.64 9.43 -26.06
CA LYS A 174 -9.91 9.69 -24.64
C LYS A 174 -11.14 8.97 -24.12
N CYS A 175 -11.20 8.78 -22.79
CA CYS A 175 -12.32 8.14 -22.11
C CYS A 175 -13.55 9.06 -22.05
N GLU A 176 -14.77 8.53 -22.17
CA GLU A 176 -15.97 9.34 -21.97
C GLU A 176 -16.12 9.89 -20.55
N ILE A 177 -15.65 9.17 -19.52
CA ILE A 177 -15.85 9.58 -18.12
C ILE A 177 -14.88 10.68 -17.73
N ASP A 178 -13.66 10.62 -18.25
CA ASP A 178 -12.57 11.54 -17.92
C ASP A 178 -11.80 11.88 -19.18
N GLU A 179 -11.94 13.12 -19.63
CA GLU A 179 -11.30 13.63 -20.85
C GLU A 179 -9.76 13.68 -20.76
N ASN A 180 -9.20 13.71 -19.55
CA ASN A 180 -7.76 13.68 -19.34
C ASN A 180 -7.19 12.26 -19.45
N LYS A 181 -8.04 11.23 -19.40
CA LYS A 181 -7.66 9.83 -19.37
C LYS A 181 -7.77 9.19 -20.75
N ASP A 182 -6.72 8.50 -21.18
CA ASP A 182 -6.77 7.65 -22.37
C ASP A 182 -7.77 6.49 -22.17
N CYS A 183 -8.48 6.10 -23.23
CA CYS A 183 -9.33 4.93 -23.21
C CYS A 183 -8.50 3.64 -23.04
N ALA A 184 -8.76 2.88 -21.97
CA ALA A 184 -8.04 1.64 -21.70
C ALA A 184 -8.13 0.62 -22.85
N TRP A 185 -9.29 0.51 -23.50
CA TRP A 185 -9.50 -0.45 -24.58
C TRP A 185 -8.80 -0.06 -25.88
N VAL A 186 -8.64 1.25 -26.14
CA VAL A 186 -7.78 1.72 -27.23
C VAL A 186 -6.32 1.36 -26.94
N LYS A 187 -5.84 1.60 -25.72
CA LYS A 187 -4.46 1.22 -25.33
C LYS A 187 -4.21 -0.28 -25.41
N ILE A 188 -5.20 -1.10 -25.04
CA ILE A 188 -5.14 -2.56 -25.18
C ILE A 188 -5.03 -2.94 -26.65
N TYR A 189 -5.89 -2.38 -27.51
CA TYR A 189 -5.86 -2.60 -28.96
C TYR A 189 -4.49 -2.25 -29.56
N GLU A 190 -4.00 -1.02 -29.33
CA GLU A 190 -2.72 -0.54 -29.87
C GLU A 190 -1.54 -1.40 -29.40
N ARG A 191 -1.60 -1.91 -28.16
CA ARG A 191 -0.55 -2.79 -27.65
C ARG A 191 -0.67 -4.21 -28.21
N MET A 192 -1.87 -4.74 -28.43
CA MET A 192 -2.07 -6.03 -29.09
C MET A 192 -1.62 -5.99 -30.55
N GLU A 193 -1.85 -4.89 -31.25
CA GLU A 193 -1.33 -4.65 -32.61
C GLU A 193 0.20 -4.73 -32.64
N LYS A 194 0.88 -4.05 -31.70
CA LYS A 194 2.35 -4.13 -31.57
C LYS A 194 2.87 -5.53 -31.24
N LEU A 195 2.03 -6.40 -30.68
CA LEU A 195 2.38 -7.78 -30.37
C LEU A 195 1.98 -8.78 -31.47
N ASP A 196 1.34 -8.33 -32.54
CA ASP A 196 0.74 -9.20 -33.56
C ASP A 196 -0.30 -10.18 -32.96
N GLU A 197 -1.12 -9.70 -32.02
CA GLU A 197 -2.14 -10.48 -31.29
C GLU A 197 -3.57 -9.90 -31.43
N LEU A 198 -3.85 -9.16 -32.51
CA LEU A 198 -5.16 -8.53 -32.71
C LEU A 198 -6.31 -9.52 -32.87
N ASP A 199 -6.02 -10.73 -33.34
CA ASP A 199 -6.99 -11.84 -33.40
C ASP A 199 -7.63 -12.11 -32.04
N LYS A 200 -6.85 -11.97 -30.96
CA LYS A 200 -7.32 -12.18 -29.58
C LYS A 200 -8.23 -11.07 -29.07
N PHE A 201 -8.17 -9.86 -29.65
CA PHE A 201 -8.89 -8.68 -29.13
C PHE A 201 -10.41 -8.88 -29.11
N THR A 202 -10.95 -9.58 -30.12
CA THR A 202 -12.39 -9.83 -30.28
C THR A 202 -12.90 -11.02 -29.46
N THR A 203 -12.01 -11.75 -28.79
CA THR A 203 -12.38 -12.90 -27.96
C THR A 203 -13.29 -12.47 -26.81
N MET A 204 -14.53 -13.00 -26.80
CA MET A 204 -15.41 -12.86 -25.65
C MET A 204 -14.87 -13.67 -24.47
N ARG A 205 -14.74 -13.02 -23.30
CA ARG A 205 -14.23 -13.66 -22.09
C ARG A 205 -15.37 -13.95 -21.13
N ASP A 206 -15.23 -15.04 -20.37
CA ASP A 206 -16.16 -15.35 -19.29
C ASP A 206 -16.27 -14.20 -18.28
N PRO A 207 -17.43 -14.07 -17.59
CA PRO A 207 -17.59 -13.10 -16.52
C PRO A 207 -16.48 -13.23 -15.46
N HIS A 208 -16.00 -12.08 -14.96
CA HIS A 208 -15.01 -12.05 -13.89
C HIS A 208 -15.58 -12.72 -12.63
N GLN A 209 -14.83 -13.66 -12.04
CA GLN A 209 -15.29 -14.43 -10.89
C GLN A 209 -15.10 -13.66 -9.59
N TRP A 210 -15.99 -12.70 -9.32
CA TRP A 210 -15.97 -11.89 -8.09
C TRP A 210 -16.10 -12.70 -6.80
N SER A 211 -16.58 -13.96 -6.87
CA SER A 211 -16.56 -14.90 -5.74
C SER A 211 -15.15 -15.19 -5.21
N LYS A 212 -14.10 -15.00 -6.02
CA LYS A 212 -12.69 -15.09 -5.59
C LYS A 212 -12.26 -13.94 -4.70
N THR A 213 -12.98 -12.81 -4.70
CA THR A 213 -12.76 -11.68 -3.79
C THR A 213 -13.52 -11.85 -2.47
N LYS A 214 -13.62 -13.09 -1.94
CA LYS A 214 -14.21 -13.38 -0.62
C LYS A 214 -13.50 -12.55 0.48
N ARG A 215 -14.20 -12.05 1.49
CA ARG A 215 -13.59 -11.24 2.56
C ARG A 215 -13.88 -11.85 3.95
N PRO A 216 -12.86 -12.09 4.80
CA PRO A 216 -11.44 -12.11 4.46
C PRO A 216 -11.09 -13.28 3.52
N ARG A 217 -9.97 -13.16 2.79
CA ARG A 217 -9.34 -14.30 2.11
C ARG A 217 -8.32 -14.90 3.05
N LEU A 218 -8.35 -16.21 3.21
CA LEU A 218 -7.42 -16.94 4.05
C LEU A 218 -6.51 -17.75 3.13
N PHE A 219 -5.21 -17.66 3.37
CA PHE A 219 -4.18 -18.38 2.64
C PHE A 219 -3.15 -18.88 3.65
N GLU A 220 -2.66 -20.09 3.43
CA GLU A 220 -1.55 -20.67 4.19
C GLU A 220 -0.43 -20.99 3.20
N MET A 221 0.79 -20.65 3.56
CA MET A 221 1.99 -21.01 2.81
C MET A 221 2.51 -22.33 3.39
N GLU A 222 2.61 -23.38 2.59
CA GLU A 222 3.12 -24.68 3.06
C GLU A 222 4.58 -24.60 3.55
N GLU A 223 5.41 -23.82 2.87
CA GLU A 223 6.79 -23.56 3.27
C GLU A 223 7.11 -22.05 3.15
N PRO A 224 7.36 -21.34 4.26
CA PRO A 224 7.79 -19.95 4.20
C PRO A 224 9.21 -19.85 3.63
N VAL A 225 9.47 -18.79 2.85
CA VAL A 225 10.80 -18.55 2.27
C VAL A 225 11.85 -18.40 3.38
N LYS A 226 12.76 -19.37 3.46
CA LYS A 226 13.93 -19.30 4.35
C LYS A 226 14.99 -18.42 3.70
N ILE A 227 15.11 -17.18 4.15
CA ILE A 227 16.19 -16.28 3.70
C ILE A 227 17.50 -16.77 4.33
N GLY A 228 18.22 -17.62 3.61
CA GLY A 228 19.59 -18.03 3.98
C GLY A 228 20.57 -16.87 3.84
N LEU A 229 21.75 -17.01 4.46
CA LEU A 229 22.80 -15.97 4.49
C LEU A 229 23.18 -15.45 3.09
N ALA A 230 23.23 -16.34 2.08
CA ALA A 230 23.53 -15.98 0.69
C ALA A 230 22.44 -15.08 0.06
N ALA A 231 21.16 -15.39 0.29
CA ALA A 231 20.05 -14.57 -0.18
C ALA A 231 20.03 -13.19 0.51
N GLY A 232 20.42 -13.14 1.79
CA GLY A 232 20.60 -11.88 2.53
C GLY A 232 21.71 -10.99 1.96
N ILE A 233 22.85 -11.58 1.57
CA ILE A 233 23.97 -10.86 0.94
C ILE A 233 23.56 -10.30 -0.43
N ASP A 234 22.87 -11.07 -1.26
CA ASP A 234 22.44 -10.61 -2.58
C ASP A 234 21.34 -9.54 -2.49
N ALA A 235 20.42 -9.65 -1.53
CA ALA A 235 19.45 -8.60 -1.24
C ALA A 235 20.16 -7.30 -0.79
N MET A 236 21.19 -7.39 0.04
CA MET A 236 21.98 -6.23 0.50
C MET A 236 22.76 -5.58 -0.65
N LYS A 237 23.35 -6.37 -1.56
CA LYS A 237 24.00 -5.87 -2.78
C LYS A 237 23.00 -5.15 -3.70
N GLY A 238 21.82 -5.74 -3.92
CA GLY A 238 20.75 -5.12 -4.71
C GLY A 238 20.28 -3.79 -4.11
N MET A 239 20.10 -3.73 -2.80
CA MET A 239 19.72 -2.51 -2.09
C MET A 239 20.81 -1.44 -2.15
N MET A 240 22.08 -1.80 -2.01
CA MET A 240 23.19 -0.86 -2.20
C MET A 240 23.28 -0.36 -3.64
N ALA A 241 23.03 -1.22 -4.64
CA ALA A 241 23.02 -0.80 -6.04
C ALA A 241 21.88 0.18 -6.36
N VAL A 242 20.71 0.06 -5.72
CA VAL A 242 19.62 1.05 -5.90
C VAL A 242 19.89 2.34 -5.12
N THR A 243 20.51 2.24 -3.94
CA THR A 243 20.74 3.40 -3.06
C THR A 243 21.94 4.25 -3.51
N PHE A 244 22.98 3.59 -4.04
CA PHE A 244 24.25 4.22 -4.41
C PHE A 244 24.62 4.04 -5.90
N GLY A 245 23.81 3.32 -6.67
CA GLY A 245 24.01 3.19 -8.11
C GLY A 245 23.69 4.49 -8.85
N PRO A 246 24.23 4.65 -10.07
CA PRO A 246 23.92 5.80 -10.90
C PRO A 246 22.41 5.85 -11.14
N LYS A 247 21.80 7.03 -10.91
CA LYS A 247 20.40 7.24 -11.29
C LYS A 247 20.28 6.99 -12.80
N PRO A 248 19.27 6.23 -13.27
CA PRO A 248 19.03 6.10 -14.70
C PRO A 248 18.91 7.51 -15.29
N LYS A 249 19.68 7.77 -16.35
CA LYS A 249 19.54 9.01 -17.11
C LYS A 249 18.12 8.99 -17.68
N LEU A 250 17.36 10.03 -17.36
CA LEU A 250 16.11 10.29 -18.05
C LEU A 250 16.51 10.75 -19.44
N ASP A 251 16.17 10.00 -20.47
CA ASP A 251 16.22 10.51 -21.84
C ASP A 251 15.18 11.64 -21.94
N GLU A 252 15.60 12.78 -22.50
CA GLU A 252 14.77 13.97 -22.74
C GLU A 252 13.63 13.72 -23.72
#